data_AF-A0AAW8LMZ0-F1
#
_entry.id   AF-A0AAW8LMZ0-F1
#
_cell.length_a   1.000
_cell.length_b   1.000
_cell.length_c   1.000
_cell.angle_alpha   90.00
_cell.angle_beta   90.00
_cell.angle_gamma   90.00
#
_symmetry.space_group_name_H-M   'P 1'
#
loop_
_entity.id
_entity.type
_entity.pdbx_description
1 polymer ?
#
loop_
_entity_poly.entity_id
_entity_poly.type
_entity_poly.pdbx_seq_one_letter_code
_entity_poly.pdbx_strand_id
1 'polypeptide(L)'
;MQVNQESLNEALKLSEEIISNIELSTSSLSNCALKASRLARLLNEFDYQRIFIFESSGYPSSPNGLTPDIWDLCKKAGRVFIDKDGEGKTVEKAKLGSIGAMEIELEAMKDSLKIAHDPNVSISSANPNQFVSSGGTSNFLERKSLRDGISTNSQFLTKRQAFVYEYVSNKYYELKYSKITSDIFSRTRKFVDGKIGDLVPLSAQKFASVYENLTSENSEDWSNAVHSCRRILQDTADVIYPAREDKTINLDNGKTKIIKLGVDNYINRIIAYVDEQSDSKRFEEIVGSQMKYLGERLDAIFKAAQKGSHDIITSRQEADRYVIYTYLIVGDLLSLVELQKTLSISDKDFR
;
A
#
# COMPACT_ATOMS: atom_id res chain seq x y z
N MET A 1 9.32 10.59 -10.46
CA MET A 1 9.32 11.61 -9.38
C MET A 1 9.45 10.85 -8.07
N GLN A 2 10.66 10.77 -7.50
CA GLN A 2 10.93 9.97 -6.30
C GLN A 2 10.31 10.70 -5.09
N VAL A 3 9.21 10.18 -4.55
CA VAL A 3 8.76 10.58 -3.22
C VAL A 3 9.86 10.15 -2.24
N ASN A 4 10.43 11.11 -1.50
CA ASN A 4 11.51 10.84 -0.55
C ASN A 4 11.03 9.79 0.48
N GLN A 5 11.82 8.74 0.70
CA GLN A 5 11.47 7.64 1.58
C GLN A 5 11.30 8.08 3.05
N GLU A 6 11.93 9.20 3.42
CA GLU A 6 11.70 9.89 4.69
C GLU A 6 10.27 10.46 4.79
N SER A 7 9.78 11.10 3.72
CA SER A 7 8.42 11.66 3.67
C SER A 7 7.35 10.58 3.76
N LEU A 8 7.58 9.39 3.17
CA LEU A 8 6.66 8.25 3.30
C LEU A 8 6.63 7.70 4.73
N ASN A 9 7.78 7.64 5.41
CA ASN A 9 7.85 7.21 6.80
C ASN A 9 7.19 8.24 7.74
N GLU A 10 7.38 9.53 7.47
CA GLU A 10 6.69 10.61 8.18
C GLU A 10 5.17 10.53 7.99
N ALA A 11 4.71 10.33 6.75
CA ALA A 11 3.30 10.15 6.45
C ALA A 11 2.69 8.95 7.19
N LEU A 12 3.40 7.82 7.25
CA LEU A 12 2.95 6.64 7.98
C LEU A 12 2.79 6.93 9.49
N LYS A 13 3.81 7.53 10.12
CA LYS A 13 3.74 7.91 11.54
C LYS A 13 2.61 8.89 11.82
N LEU A 14 2.43 9.89 10.96
CA LEU A 14 1.37 10.88 11.09
C LEU A 14 -0.02 10.24 10.95
N SER A 15 -0.18 9.30 10.03
CA SER A 15 -1.47 8.59 9.86
C SER A 15 -1.82 7.73 11.09
N GLU A 16 -0.83 7.04 11.67
CA GLU A 16 -1.01 6.28 12.93
C GLU A 16 -1.41 7.20 14.09
N GLU A 17 -0.72 8.34 14.23
CA GLU A 17 -1.03 9.34 15.25
C GLU A 17 -2.47 9.87 15.11
N ILE A 18 -2.92 10.17 13.88
CA ILE A 18 -4.30 10.66 13.65
C ILE A 18 -5.33 9.59 14.01
N ILE A 19 -5.11 8.34 13.61
CA ILE A 19 -6.01 7.22 13.94
C ILE A 19 -6.12 7.09 15.46
N SER A 20 -5.00 7.02 16.18
CA SER A 20 -5.00 6.93 17.64
C SER A 20 -5.69 8.13 18.29
N ASN A 21 -5.51 9.34 17.75
CA ASN A 21 -6.18 10.53 18.28
C ASN A 21 -7.70 10.47 18.14
N ILE A 22 -8.21 9.88 17.05
CA ILE A 22 -9.65 9.71 16.81
C ILE A 22 -10.22 8.59 17.68
N GLU A 23 -9.53 7.45 17.78
CA GLU A 23 -9.98 6.27 18.55
C GLU A 23 -10.00 6.54 20.06
N LEU A 24 -8.95 7.18 20.57
CA LEU A 24 -8.80 7.48 22.00
C LEU A 24 -9.46 8.81 22.38
N SER A 25 -10.01 9.55 21.42
CA SER A 25 -10.61 10.89 21.62
C SER A 25 -9.67 11.87 22.36
N THR A 26 -8.35 11.78 22.13
CA THR A 26 -7.33 12.60 22.81
C THR A 26 -7.18 14.00 22.21
N SER A 27 -7.64 14.22 20.98
CA SER A 27 -7.61 15.50 20.27
C SER A 27 -8.98 15.85 19.71
N SER A 28 -9.26 17.15 19.54
CA SER A 28 -10.48 17.61 18.85
C SER A 28 -10.50 17.15 17.39
N LEU A 29 -11.69 16.96 16.83
CA LEU A 29 -11.85 16.51 15.45
C LEU A 29 -11.30 17.57 14.48
N SER A 30 -11.43 18.85 14.82
CA SER A 30 -10.82 19.97 14.10
C SER A 30 -9.29 19.85 13.99
N ASN A 31 -8.60 19.47 15.06
CA ASN A 31 -7.16 19.24 15.05
C ASN A 31 -6.78 17.99 14.24
N CYS A 32 -7.58 16.92 14.33
CA CYS A 32 -7.40 15.73 13.51
C CYS A 32 -7.56 16.05 12.02
N ALA A 33 -8.50 16.91 11.63
CA ALA A 33 -8.66 17.38 10.26
C ALA A 33 -7.42 18.18 9.80
N LEU A 34 -6.87 19.08 10.62
CA LEU A 34 -5.64 19.79 10.29
C LEU A 34 -4.45 18.84 10.08
N LYS A 35 -4.28 17.83 10.94
CA LYS A 35 -3.25 16.79 10.76
C LYS A 35 -3.50 15.98 9.48
N ALA A 36 -4.74 15.66 9.15
CA ALA A 36 -5.11 15.00 7.90
C ALA A 36 -4.79 15.86 6.66
N SER A 37 -4.93 17.19 6.76
CA SER A 37 -4.49 18.10 5.68
C SER A 37 -2.98 18.03 5.43
N ARG A 38 -2.18 17.90 6.50
CA ARG A 38 -0.72 17.71 6.40
C ARG A 38 -0.39 16.35 5.78
N LEU A 39 -1.12 15.30 6.16
CA LEU A 39 -0.97 13.97 5.55
C LEU A 39 -1.24 14.01 4.04
N ALA A 40 -2.37 14.60 3.64
CA ALA A 40 -2.73 14.77 2.22
C ALA A 40 -1.64 15.54 1.44
N ARG A 41 -1.05 16.58 2.05
CA ARG A 41 0.07 17.32 1.47
C ARG A 41 1.32 16.46 1.27
N LEU A 42 1.69 15.61 2.24
CA LEU A 42 2.83 14.69 2.12
C LEU A 42 2.63 13.67 0.99
N LEU A 43 1.39 13.31 0.70
CA LEU A 43 1.01 12.39 -0.37
C LEU A 43 0.72 13.10 -1.71
N ASN A 44 0.88 14.42 -1.79
CA ASN A 44 0.54 15.26 -2.95
C ASN A 44 -0.94 15.19 -3.38
N GLU A 45 -1.86 14.94 -2.44
CA GLU A 45 -3.30 14.94 -2.67
C GLU A 45 -3.90 16.31 -2.34
N PHE A 46 -3.68 17.29 -3.23
CA PHE A 46 -4.05 18.68 -3.00
C PHE A 46 -5.55 18.92 -2.83
N ASP A 47 -6.41 18.11 -3.45
CA ASP A 47 -7.86 18.19 -3.29
C ASP A 47 -8.28 17.87 -1.85
N TYR A 48 -7.77 16.76 -1.30
CA TYR A 48 -8.04 16.36 0.08
C TYR A 48 -7.39 17.32 1.07
N GLN A 49 -6.21 17.85 0.77
CA GLN A 49 -5.60 18.91 1.58
C GLN A 49 -6.54 20.12 1.70
N ARG A 50 -7.11 20.61 0.58
CA ARG A 50 -8.06 21.72 0.59
C ARG A 50 -9.34 21.38 1.35
N ILE A 51 -9.89 20.18 1.14
CA ILE A 51 -11.06 19.70 1.88
C ILE A 51 -10.81 19.76 3.38
N PHE A 52 -9.71 19.19 3.87
CA PHE A 52 -9.43 19.16 5.32
C PHE A 52 -9.16 20.54 5.91
N ILE A 53 -8.56 21.45 5.16
CA ILE A 53 -8.46 22.87 5.56
C ILE A 53 -9.87 23.44 5.73
N PHE A 54 -10.75 23.27 4.74
CA PHE A 54 -12.13 23.75 4.83
C PHE A 54 -12.97 23.05 5.90
N GLU A 55 -12.69 21.79 6.22
CA GLU A 55 -13.30 21.10 7.36
C GLU A 55 -12.95 21.80 8.68
N SER A 56 -11.71 22.29 8.81
CA SER A 56 -11.27 23.02 10.02
C SER A 56 -11.69 24.49 10.05
N SER A 57 -11.62 25.21 8.93
CA SER A 57 -11.86 26.66 8.86
C SER A 57 -13.27 27.06 8.40
N GLY A 58 -14.02 26.12 7.82
CA GLY A 58 -15.26 26.39 7.10
C GLY A 58 -15.03 26.56 5.60
N TYR A 59 -16.06 26.26 4.82
CA TYR A 59 -16.02 26.37 3.36
C TYR A 59 -16.30 27.83 2.94
N PRO A 60 -15.53 28.40 2.00
CA PRO A 60 -15.78 29.76 1.52
C PRO A 60 -17.13 29.82 0.79
N SER A 61 -18.00 30.73 1.20
CA SER A 61 -19.24 31.04 0.49
C SER A 61 -19.25 32.50 0.06
N SER A 62 -19.82 32.76 -1.12
CA SER A 62 -20.12 34.13 -1.59
C SER A 62 -21.63 34.38 -1.48
N PRO A 63 -22.07 35.66 -1.48
CA PRO A 63 -23.50 35.99 -1.54
C PRO A 63 -24.22 35.39 -2.76
N ASN A 64 -23.49 35.12 -3.84
CA ASN A 64 -24.00 34.48 -5.06
C ASN A 64 -23.90 32.94 -5.03
N GLY A 65 -23.53 32.35 -3.89
CA GLY A 65 -23.39 30.90 -3.72
C GLY A 65 -21.94 30.42 -3.74
N LEU A 66 -21.78 29.12 -4.00
CA LEU A 66 -20.48 28.44 -4.04
C LEU A 66 -19.91 28.48 -5.46
N THR A 67 -18.60 28.72 -5.58
CA THR A 67 -17.90 28.54 -6.86
C THR A 67 -17.91 27.05 -7.26
N PRO A 68 -17.95 26.70 -8.55
CA PRO A 68 -17.96 25.30 -9.02
C PRO A 68 -16.87 24.43 -8.40
N ASP A 69 -15.64 24.94 -8.29
CA ASP A 69 -14.51 24.21 -7.72
C ASP A 69 -14.75 23.79 -6.25
N ILE A 70 -15.33 24.69 -5.45
CA ILE A 70 -15.63 24.42 -4.04
C ILE A 70 -16.81 23.44 -3.94
N TRP A 71 -17.78 23.54 -4.85
CA TRP A 71 -18.89 22.61 -4.92
C TRP A 71 -18.43 21.17 -5.20
N ASP A 72 -17.48 20.98 -6.11
CA ASP A 72 -16.89 19.67 -6.38
C ASP A 72 -16.13 19.12 -5.17
N LEU A 73 -15.43 19.97 -4.42
CA LEU A 73 -14.80 19.57 -3.15
C LEU A 73 -15.86 19.20 -2.10
N CYS A 74 -16.97 19.92 -2.02
CA CYS A 74 -18.09 19.56 -1.13
C CYS A 74 -18.71 18.21 -1.50
N LYS A 75 -18.82 17.89 -2.79
CA LYS A 75 -19.26 16.58 -3.28
C LYS A 75 -18.28 15.48 -2.86
N LYS A 76 -16.98 15.68 -3.10
CA LYS A 76 -15.92 14.74 -2.68
C LYS A 76 -15.90 14.54 -1.15
N ALA A 77 -16.18 15.58 -0.39
CA ALA A 77 -16.29 15.52 1.07
C ALA A 77 -17.61 14.91 1.57
N GLY A 78 -18.57 14.57 0.69
CA GLY A 78 -19.88 14.04 1.09
C GLY A 78 -20.71 15.03 1.92
N ARG A 79 -20.57 16.34 1.65
CA ARG A 79 -21.31 17.41 2.35
C ARG A 79 -22.62 17.81 1.67
N VAL A 80 -22.88 17.31 0.46
CA VAL A 80 -24.08 17.61 -0.32
C VAL A 80 -25.24 16.72 0.13
N PHE A 81 -26.40 17.32 0.32
CA PHE A 81 -27.65 16.64 0.61
C PHE A 81 -28.76 17.23 -0.26
N ILE A 82 -29.79 16.41 -0.44
CA ILE A 82 -30.96 16.80 -1.23
C ILE A 82 -31.99 17.38 -0.27
N ASP A 83 -32.47 18.58 -0.60
CA ASP A 83 -33.50 19.28 0.16
C ASP A 83 -34.62 19.75 -0.77
N LYS A 84 -35.81 20.01 -0.23
CA LYS A 84 -36.90 20.63 -1.00
C LYS A 84 -36.85 22.13 -0.80
N ASP A 85 -36.85 22.87 -1.90
CA ASP A 85 -36.96 24.33 -1.85
C ASP A 85 -38.38 24.77 -1.44
N GLY A 86 -38.56 26.06 -1.14
CA GLY A 86 -39.86 26.64 -0.78
C GLY A 86 -40.98 26.42 -1.81
N GLU A 87 -40.63 26.11 -3.07
CA GLU A 87 -41.55 25.75 -4.16
C GLU A 87 -41.79 24.24 -4.30
N GLY A 88 -41.23 23.40 -3.43
CA GLY A 88 -41.37 21.93 -3.47
C GLY A 88 -40.48 21.23 -4.49
N LYS A 89 -39.60 21.95 -5.20
CA LYS A 89 -38.59 21.38 -6.11
C LYS A 89 -37.40 20.83 -5.32
N THR A 90 -36.87 19.72 -5.81
CA THR A 90 -35.67 19.07 -5.25
C THR A 90 -34.42 19.86 -5.64
N VAL A 91 -33.69 20.38 -4.65
CA VAL A 91 -32.44 21.14 -4.83
C VAL A 91 -31.30 20.50 -4.03
N GLU A 92 -30.09 20.52 -4.58
CA GLU A 92 -28.88 20.11 -3.86
C GLU A 92 -28.38 21.27 -3.00
N LYS A 93 -28.16 21.02 -1.70
CA LYS A 93 -27.56 21.97 -0.76
C LYS A 93 -26.35 21.34 -0.09
N ALA A 94 -25.40 22.16 0.34
CA ALA A 94 -24.21 21.70 1.07
C ALA A 94 -24.14 22.34 2.46
N LYS A 95 -23.77 21.56 3.49
CA LYS A 95 -23.51 22.11 4.82
C LYS A 95 -22.07 22.63 4.88
N LEU A 96 -21.88 23.94 5.06
CA LEU A 96 -20.59 24.62 4.91
C LEU A 96 -19.86 24.92 6.23
N GLY A 97 -20.52 24.73 7.38
CA GLY A 97 -19.93 25.05 8.68
C GLY A 97 -18.65 24.26 8.96
N SER A 98 -17.76 24.87 9.73
CA SER A 98 -16.52 24.23 10.18
C SER A 98 -16.81 23.22 11.29
N ILE A 99 -15.97 22.19 11.40
CA ILE A 99 -16.03 21.21 12.47
C ILE A 99 -15.86 21.91 13.82
N GLY A 100 -14.86 22.79 13.94
CA GLY A 100 -14.57 23.48 15.20
C GLY A 100 -15.73 24.36 15.69
N ALA A 101 -16.40 25.09 14.79
CA ALA A 101 -17.57 25.87 15.16
C ALA A 101 -18.73 24.99 15.64
N MET A 102 -18.96 23.84 14.98
CA MET A 102 -20.02 22.91 15.40
C MET A 102 -19.69 22.16 16.70
N GLU A 103 -18.41 21.89 16.98
CA GLU A 103 -17.96 21.36 18.29
C GLU A 103 -18.31 22.36 19.41
N ILE A 104 -17.96 23.63 19.22
CA ILE A 104 -18.27 24.70 20.19
C ILE A 104 -19.78 24.89 20.36
N GLU A 105 -20.52 24.93 19.25
CA GLU A 105 -21.97 25.07 19.27
C GLU A 105 -22.65 23.89 19.98
N LEU A 106 -22.18 22.66 19.74
CA LEU A 106 -22.72 21.47 20.40
C LEU A 106 -22.54 21.52 21.92
N GLU A 107 -21.35 21.92 22.40
CA GLU A 107 -21.11 22.09 23.84
C GLU A 107 -21.95 23.22 24.43
N ALA A 108 -22.06 24.36 23.75
CA ALA A 108 -22.94 25.45 24.17
C ALA A 108 -24.41 25.00 24.27
N MET A 109 -24.92 24.26 23.29
CA MET A 109 -26.29 23.71 23.33
C MET A 109 -26.49 22.73 24.49
N LYS A 110 -25.50 21.89 24.80
CA LYS A 110 -25.57 20.97 25.95
C LYS A 110 -25.62 21.74 27.27
N ASP A 111 -24.82 22.80 27.40
CA ASP A 111 -24.81 23.64 28.60
C ASP A 111 -26.10 24.43 28.76
N SER A 112 -26.64 25.00 27.66
CA SER A 112 -27.97 25.61 27.66
C SER A 112 -29.06 24.60 28.06
N LEU A 113 -28.99 23.36 27.57
CA LEU A 113 -29.96 22.32 27.92
C LEU A 113 -29.93 21.95 29.41
N LYS A 114 -28.76 21.99 30.06
CA LYS A 114 -28.64 21.75 31.51
C LYS A 114 -29.37 22.84 32.32
N ILE A 115 -29.37 24.08 31.84
CA ILE A 115 -29.95 25.22 32.53
C ILE A 115 -31.43 25.41 32.18
N ALA A 116 -31.88 24.97 31.00
CA ALA A 116 -33.25 25.08 30.50
C ALA A 116 -34.29 24.17 31.21
N HIS A 117 -34.24 24.05 32.53
CA HIS A 117 -35.27 23.39 33.33
C HIS A 117 -36.43 24.35 33.63
N ASP A 118 -37.63 23.82 33.81
CA ASP A 118 -38.76 24.63 34.25
C ASP A 118 -38.52 25.10 35.69
N PRO A 119 -38.80 26.38 36.02
CA PRO A 119 -38.60 26.88 37.37
C PRO A 119 -39.51 26.15 38.36
N ASN A 120 -38.97 25.83 39.55
CA ASN A 120 -39.73 25.23 40.64
C ASN A 120 -40.66 26.28 41.28
N VAL A 121 -41.85 26.47 40.71
CA VAL A 121 -42.88 27.38 41.23
C VAL A 121 -43.98 26.60 41.95
N SER A 122 -44.29 26.98 43.19
CA SER A 122 -45.45 26.48 43.92
C SER A 122 -46.66 27.33 43.57
N ILE A 123 -47.61 26.75 42.84
CA ILE A 123 -48.83 27.45 42.43
C ILE A 123 -49.94 27.06 43.40
N SER A 124 -50.46 28.03 44.15
CA SER A 124 -51.61 27.86 45.03
C SER A 124 -52.62 28.97 44.79
N SER A 125 -53.91 28.62 44.88
CA SER A 125 -55.02 29.57 44.83
C SER A 125 -55.86 29.40 46.09
N ALA A 126 -56.18 30.51 46.75
CA ALA A 126 -57.12 30.53 47.87
C ALA A 126 -58.59 30.43 47.41
N ASN A 127 -58.85 30.53 46.11
CA ASN A 127 -60.17 30.40 45.51
C ASN A 127 -60.35 28.99 44.91
N PRO A 128 -61.24 28.15 45.47
CA PRO A 128 -61.48 26.77 45.00
C PRO A 128 -61.98 26.68 43.56
N ASN A 129 -62.59 27.75 43.04
CA ASN A 129 -63.16 27.79 41.68
C ASN A 129 -62.22 28.44 40.65
N GLN A 130 -61.01 28.84 41.05
CA GLN A 130 -60.04 29.49 40.16
C GLN A 130 -59.00 28.48 39.68
N PHE A 131 -58.94 28.27 38.36
CA PHE A 131 -57.84 27.56 37.73
C PHE A 131 -56.61 28.48 37.66
N VAL A 132 -55.56 28.11 38.37
CA VAL A 132 -54.24 28.74 38.30
C VAL A 132 -53.31 27.83 37.51
N SER A 133 -53.01 28.20 36.27
CA SER A 133 -51.94 27.57 35.50
C SER A 133 -50.62 28.31 35.70
N SER A 134 -49.52 27.59 35.57
CA SER A 134 -48.22 28.22 35.32
C SER A 134 -48.35 28.98 34.02
N GLY A 135 -48.46 30.30 34.08
CA GLY A 135 -48.73 31.15 32.93
C GLY A 135 -47.72 30.93 31.81
N GLY A 136 -48.13 30.16 30.80
CA GLY A 136 -47.69 30.29 29.42
C GLY A 136 -46.29 29.86 29.01
N THR A 137 -45.34 29.53 29.90
CA THR A 137 -43.97 29.27 29.43
C THR A 137 -43.32 28.09 30.13
N SER A 138 -43.75 26.87 29.74
CA SER A 138 -42.85 25.74 29.91
C SER A 138 -41.70 25.89 28.91
N ASN A 139 -40.49 25.59 29.37
CA ASN A 139 -39.28 25.58 28.54
C ASN A 139 -39.29 24.40 27.55
N PHE A 140 -40.39 23.67 27.40
CA PHE A 140 -40.55 22.56 26.47
C PHE A 140 -40.09 22.89 25.04
N LEU A 141 -40.50 24.05 24.48
CA LEU A 141 -40.14 24.43 23.11
C LEU A 141 -38.64 24.70 22.97
N GLU A 142 -38.04 25.42 23.92
CA GLU A 142 -36.61 25.67 23.99
C GLU A 142 -35.82 24.35 24.13
N ARG A 143 -36.22 23.49 25.09
CA ARG A 143 -35.60 22.18 25.29
C ARG A 143 -35.75 21.26 24.09
N LYS A 144 -36.90 21.30 23.40
CA LYS A 144 -37.12 20.54 22.17
C LYS A 144 -36.15 21.03 21.08
N SER A 145 -36.08 22.35 20.86
CA SER A 145 -35.14 22.95 19.89
C SER A 145 -33.68 22.60 20.21
N LEU A 146 -33.27 22.68 21.48
CA LEU A 146 -31.93 22.30 21.93
C LEU A 146 -31.64 20.80 21.70
N ARG A 147 -32.57 19.91 22.03
CA ARG A 147 -32.40 18.46 21.77
C ARG A 147 -32.29 18.14 20.28
N ASP A 148 -33.13 18.77 19.47
CA ASP A 148 -33.13 18.58 18.01
C ASP A 148 -31.81 19.11 17.40
N GLY A 149 -31.33 20.26 17.88
CA GLY A 149 -30.03 20.84 17.52
C GLY A 149 -28.85 19.96 17.93
N ILE A 150 -28.82 19.49 19.18
CA ILE A 150 -27.79 18.56 19.70
C ILE A 150 -27.74 17.28 18.87
N SER A 151 -28.90 16.70 18.57
CA SER A 151 -28.99 15.49 17.73
C SER A 151 -28.41 15.75 16.33
N THR A 152 -28.82 16.86 15.70
CA THR A 152 -28.39 17.23 14.34
C THR A 152 -26.88 17.51 14.25
N ASN A 153 -26.34 18.28 15.21
CA ASN A 153 -24.92 18.62 15.24
C ASN A 153 -24.05 17.41 15.61
N SER A 154 -24.52 16.56 16.55
CA SER A 154 -23.85 15.30 16.87
C SER A 154 -23.77 14.38 15.66
N GLN A 155 -24.88 14.15 14.95
CA GLN A 155 -24.90 13.34 13.72
C GLN A 155 -23.95 13.88 12.65
N PHE A 156 -23.88 15.20 12.50
CA PHE A 156 -22.94 15.81 11.56
C PHE A 156 -21.48 15.56 11.96
N LEU A 157 -21.14 15.78 13.24
CA LEU A 157 -19.79 15.52 13.74
C LEU A 157 -19.40 14.05 13.60
N THR A 158 -20.29 13.09 13.89
CA THR A 158 -20.02 11.66 13.65
C THR A 158 -19.74 11.38 12.16
N LYS A 159 -20.50 11.99 11.24
CA LYS A 159 -20.24 11.86 9.80
C LYS A 159 -18.88 12.44 9.40
N ARG A 160 -18.47 13.57 9.99
CA ARG A 160 -17.16 14.18 9.74
C ARG A 160 -16.02 13.35 10.33
N GLN A 161 -16.22 12.79 11.52
CA GLN A 161 -15.27 11.88 12.15
C GLN A 161 -15.04 10.64 11.27
N ALA A 162 -16.12 10.03 10.78
CA ALA A 162 -16.04 8.90 9.86
C ALA A 162 -15.29 9.27 8.57
N PHE A 163 -15.58 10.43 7.98
CA PHE A 163 -14.90 10.91 6.77
C PHE A 163 -13.38 11.09 6.95
N VAL A 164 -12.95 11.75 8.03
CA VAL A 164 -11.52 11.92 8.34
C VAL A 164 -10.87 10.57 8.62
N TYR A 165 -11.52 9.73 9.42
CA TYR A 165 -11.01 8.41 9.80
C TYR A 165 -10.85 7.49 8.59
N GLU A 166 -11.86 7.40 7.72
CA GLU A 166 -11.83 6.56 6.52
C GLU A 166 -10.70 6.97 5.58
N TYR A 167 -10.54 8.26 5.33
CA TYR A 167 -9.43 8.77 4.52
C TYR A 167 -8.07 8.36 5.11
N VAL A 168 -7.83 8.64 6.38
CA VAL A 168 -6.55 8.38 7.03
C VAL A 168 -6.27 6.88 7.13
N SER A 169 -7.27 6.07 7.45
CA SER A 169 -7.18 4.62 7.55
C SER A 169 -6.78 3.99 6.22
N ASN A 170 -7.44 4.40 5.12
CA ASN A 170 -7.10 3.94 3.78
C ASN A 170 -5.64 4.27 3.43
N LYS A 171 -5.20 5.51 3.71
CA LYS A 171 -3.81 5.93 3.47
C LYS A 171 -2.80 5.22 4.37
N TYR A 172 -3.14 4.96 5.62
CA TYR A 172 -2.31 4.17 6.53
C TYR A 172 -2.08 2.77 5.97
N TYR A 173 -3.13 2.08 5.51
CA TYR A 173 -3.00 0.74 4.94
C TYR A 173 -2.21 0.74 3.62
N GLU A 174 -2.44 1.70 2.73
CA GLU A 174 -1.65 1.87 1.51
C GLU A 174 -0.15 2.04 1.82
N LEU A 175 0.18 2.94 2.76
CA LEU A 175 1.56 3.21 3.16
C LEU A 175 2.20 2.02 3.89
N LYS A 176 1.47 1.36 4.77
CA LYS A 176 1.94 0.18 5.50
C LYS A 176 2.25 -0.97 4.55
N TYR A 177 1.36 -1.25 3.59
CA TYR A 177 1.59 -2.27 2.58
C TYR A 177 2.77 -1.92 1.67
N SER A 178 2.85 -0.67 1.21
CA SER A 178 3.98 -0.18 0.40
C SER A 178 5.32 -0.37 1.13
N LYS A 179 5.36 -0.03 2.43
CA LYS A 179 6.56 -0.21 3.27
C LYS A 179 6.97 -1.68 3.39
N ILE A 180 6.03 -2.58 3.69
CA ILE A 180 6.29 -4.02 3.82
C ILE A 180 6.87 -4.57 2.51
N THR A 181 6.24 -4.25 1.38
CA THR A 181 6.68 -4.71 0.06
C THR A 181 8.07 -4.16 -0.27
N SER A 182 8.31 -2.86 -0.05
CA SER A 182 9.62 -2.24 -0.31
C SER A 182 10.74 -2.85 0.54
N ASP A 183 10.45 -3.21 1.79
CA ASP A 183 11.43 -3.80 2.71
C ASP A 183 11.79 -5.24 2.31
N ILE A 184 10.80 -6.08 1.94
CA ILE A 184 11.05 -7.44 1.48
C ILE A 184 11.96 -7.42 0.23
N PHE A 185 11.60 -6.63 -0.79
CA PHE A 185 12.42 -6.52 -1.99
C PHE A 185 13.80 -5.91 -1.71
N SER A 186 13.90 -4.90 -0.84
CA SER A 186 15.20 -4.30 -0.50
C SER A 186 16.12 -5.28 0.23
N ARG A 187 15.59 -6.07 1.16
CA ARG A 187 16.35 -7.11 1.88
C ARG A 187 16.83 -8.21 0.93
N THR A 188 15.94 -8.76 0.11
CA THR A 188 16.31 -9.76 -0.92
C THR A 188 17.33 -9.18 -1.89
N ARG A 189 17.12 -7.94 -2.35
CA ARG A 189 18.06 -7.27 -3.25
C ARG A 189 19.45 -7.15 -2.63
N LYS A 190 19.57 -6.55 -1.44
CA LYS A 190 20.87 -6.39 -0.75
C LYS A 190 21.60 -7.73 -0.55
N PHE A 191 20.84 -8.77 -0.20
CA PHE A 191 21.40 -10.11 -0.05
C PHE A 191 21.99 -10.62 -1.38
N VAL A 192 21.18 -10.64 -2.44
CA VAL A 192 21.61 -11.17 -3.75
C VAL A 192 22.71 -10.31 -4.40
N ASP A 193 22.61 -8.98 -4.35
CA ASP A 193 23.63 -8.06 -4.89
C ASP A 193 24.98 -8.27 -4.21
N GLY A 194 24.99 -8.45 -2.87
CA GLY A 194 26.21 -8.76 -2.13
C GLY A 194 26.84 -10.08 -2.58
N LYS A 195 26.03 -11.14 -2.73
CA LYS A 195 26.53 -12.47 -3.13
C LYS A 195 27.02 -12.52 -4.57
N ILE A 196 26.33 -11.84 -5.49
CA ILE A 196 26.78 -11.78 -6.89
C ILE A 196 28.12 -11.07 -6.97
N GLY A 197 28.31 -9.98 -6.21
CA GLY A 197 29.59 -9.27 -6.14
C GLY A 197 30.75 -10.17 -5.71
N ASP A 198 30.51 -11.04 -4.72
CA ASP A 198 31.54 -11.93 -4.16
C ASP A 198 31.84 -13.16 -5.03
N LEU A 199 30.80 -13.79 -5.59
CA LEU A 199 30.90 -15.12 -6.22
C LEU A 199 30.94 -15.07 -7.74
N VAL A 200 30.26 -14.10 -8.37
CA VAL A 200 30.12 -14.02 -9.84
C VAL A 200 30.23 -12.56 -10.33
N PRO A 201 31.40 -11.91 -10.20
CA PRO A 201 31.57 -10.48 -10.49
C PRO A 201 31.28 -10.10 -11.96
N LEU A 202 31.50 -11.03 -12.90
CA LEU A 202 31.15 -10.84 -14.30
C LEU A 202 29.62 -10.76 -14.52
N SER A 203 28.84 -11.48 -13.73
CA SER A 203 27.38 -11.38 -13.75
C SER A 203 26.87 -10.07 -13.17
N ALA A 204 27.59 -9.46 -12.21
CA ALA A 204 27.22 -8.15 -11.65
C ALA A 204 27.17 -7.05 -12.72
N GLN A 205 28.18 -7.02 -13.60
CA GLN A 205 28.22 -6.08 -14.73
C GLN A 205 27.05 -6.33 -15.70
N LYS A 206 26.74 -7.59 -15.98
CA LYS A 206 25.61 -7.96 -16.85
C LYS A 206 24.26 -7.55 -16.25
N PHE A 207 24.07 -7.67 -14.93
CA PHE A 207 22.86 -7.19 -14.27
C PHE A 207 22.71 -5.66 -14.41
N ALA A 208 23.79 -4.89 -14.29
CA ALA A 208 23.74 -3.45 -14.52
C ALA A 208 23.26 -3.12 -15.94
N SER A 209 23.81 -3.77 -16.97
CA SER A 209 23.36 -3.60 -18.36
C SER A 209 21.91 -4.05 -18.59
N VAL A 210 21.46 -5.11 -17.90
CA VAL A 210 20.06 -5.55 -17.92
C VAL A 210 19.14 -4.45 -17.40
N TYR A 211 19.49 -3.80 -16.29
CA TYR A 211 18.67 -2.71 -15.73
C TYR A 211 18.58 -1.52 -16.69
N GLU A 212 19.67 -1.12 -17.33
CA GLU A 212 19.67 -0.04 -18.33
C GLU A 212 18.74 -0.39 -19.50
N ASN A 213 18.86 -1.60 -20.03
CA ASN A 213 18.03 -2.07 -21.14
C ASN A 213 16.54 -2.15 -20.79
N LEU A 214 16.18 -2.52 -19.55
CA LEU A 214 14.78 -2.51 -19.08
C LEU A 214 14.19 -1.11 -18.94
N THR A 215 15.02 -0.08 -18.77
CA THR A 215 14.55 1.31 -18.67
C THR A 215 14.29 1.96 -20.02
N SER A 216 14.81 1.37 -21.10
CA SER A 216 14.54 1.81 -22.48
C SER A 216 13.08 1.56 -22.88
N GLU A 217 12.59 2.35 -23.84
CA GLU A 217 11.28 2.16 -24.47
C GLU A 217 11.34 1.28 -25.73
N ASN A 218 12.54 0.79 -26.10
CA ASN A 218 12.75 -0.07 -27.26
C ASN A 218 12.56 -1.57 -26.92
N SER A 219 11.77 -2.28 -27.71
CA SER A 219 11.52 -3.72 -27.55
C SER A 219 12.75 -4.60 -27.79
N GLU A 220 13.70 -4.13 -28.60
CA GLU A 220 14.98 -4.81 -28.83
C GLU A 220 15.86 -4.80 -27.57
N ASP A 221 15.85 -3.71 -26.81
CA ASP A 221 16.59 -3.61 -25.55
C ASP A 221 16.03 -4.58 -24.51
N TRP A 222 14.71 -4.75 -24.46
CA TRP A 222 14.07 -5.76 -23.59
C TRP A 222 14.48 -7.18 -23.98
N SER A 223 14.60 -7.47 -25.27
CA SER A 223 15.09 -8.76 -25.78
C SER A 223 16.56 -8.98 -25.40
N ASN A 224 17.39 -7.95 -25.51
CA ASN A 224 18.79 -7.97 -25.08
C ASN A 224 18.93 -8.17 -23.56
N ALA A 225 18.03 -7.60 -22.75
CA ALA A 225 17.97 -7.83 -21.31
C ALA A 225 17.73 -9.32 -21.00
N VAL A 226 16.75 -9.95 -21.64
CA VAL A 226 16.45 -11.38 -21.44
C VAL A 226 17.58 -12.28 -21.95
N HIS A 227 18.27 -11.93 -23.04
CA HIS A 227 19.47 -12.65 -23.47
C HIS A 227 20.59 -12.58 -22.43
N SER A 228 20.74 -11.44 -21.77
CA SER A 228 21.72 -11.26 -20.71
C SER A 228 21.37 -12.09 -19.46
N CYS A 229 20.08 -12.29 -19.13
CA CYS A 229 19.64 -13.22 -18.09
C CYS A 229 20.13 -14.66 -18.32
N ARG A 230 20.04 -15.17 -19.57
CA ARG A 230 20.56 -16.49 -19.91
C ARG A 230 22.06 -16.59 -19.65
N ARG A 231 22.82 -15.57 -20.07
CA ARG A 231 24.27 -15.52 -19.85
C ARG A 231 24.62 -15.49 -18.36
N ILE A 232 23.85 -14.76 -17.56
CA ILE A 232 24.01 -14.74 -16.09
C ILE A 232 23.82 -16.13 -15.49
N LEU A 233 22.80 -16.88 -15.93
CA LEU A 233 22.59 -18.26 -15.46
C LEU A 233 23.72 -19.20 -15.90
N GLN A 234 24.28 -19.02 -17.10
CA GLN A 234 25.44 -19.78 -17.57
C GLN A 234 26.68 -19.48 -16.72
N ASP A 235 27.01 -18.20 -16.51
CA ASP A 235 28.13 -17.78 -15.66
C ASP A 235 27.97 -18.33 -14.23
N THR A 236 26.75 -18.26 -13.69
CA THR A 236 26.45 -18.80 -12.36
C THR A 236 26.63 -20.31 -12.32
N ALA A 237 26.14 -21.04 -13.34
CA ALA A 237 26.36 -22.47 -13.49
C ALA A 237 27.85 -22.82 -13.58
N ASP A 238 28.63 -22.04 -14.32
CA ASP A 238 30.07 -22.27 -14.49
C ASP A 238 30.85 -22.10 -13.18
N VAL A 239 30.40 -21.20 -12.30
CA VAL A 239 31.00 -21.01 -10.97
C VAL A 239 30.59 -22.12 -10.00
N ILE A 240 29.30 -22.46 -9.91
CA ILE A 240 28.81 -23.42 -8.89
C ILE A 240 28.98 -24.88 -9.32
N TYR A 241 28.91 -25.15 -10.63
CA TYR A 241 28.97 -26.49 -11.20
C TYR A 241 29.61 -26.48 -12.61
N PRO A 242 30.95 -26.42 -12.68
CA PRO A 242 31.68 -26.40 -13.95
C PRO A 242 31.31 -27.57 -14.86
N ALA A 243 31.41 -27.34 -16.17
CA ALA A 243 31.14 -28.35 -17.19
C ALA A 243 32.02 -29.59 -16.95
N ARG A 244 31.39 -30.76 -16.99
CA ARG A 244 32.01 -32.05 -16.63
C ARG A 244 31.41 -33.18 -17.48
N GLU A 245 31.97 -34.36 -17.32
CA GLU A 245 31.47 -35.57 -17.99
C GLU A 245 30.01 -35.86 -17.62
N ASP A 246 29.28 -36.44 -18.57
CA ASP A 246 27.87 -36.73 -18.42
C ASP A 246 27.62 -37.72 -17.27
N LYS A 247 26.67 -37.39 -16.40
CA LYS A 247 26.33 -38.22 -15.24
C LYS A 247 25.26 -39.24 -15.64
N THR A 248 25.55 -40.51 -15.43
CA THR A 248 24.55 -41.58 -15.62
C THR A 248 23.87 -41.87 -14.29
N ILE A 249 22.57 -41.57 -14.20
CA ILE A 249 21.76 -41.91 -13.02
C ILE A 249 20.90 -43.13 -13.32
N ASN A 250 20.78 -44.03 -12.34
CA ASN A 250 19.85 -45.15 -12.38
C ASN A 250 18.51 -44.69 -11.80
N LEU A 251 17.45 -44.76 -12.61
CA LEU A 251 16.08 -44.55 -12.13
C LEU A 251 15.58 -45.84 -11.46
N ASP A 252 14.69 -45.71 -10.48
CA ASP A 252 14.09 -46.81 -9.70
C ASP A 252 13.44 -47.92 -10.58
N ASN A 253 13.17 -47.62 -11.85
CA ASN A 253 12.59 -48.55 -12.83
C ASN A 253 13.63 -49.29 -13.71
N GLY A 254 14.91 -49.31 -13.32
CA GLY A 254 15.97 -50.00 -14.08
C GLY A 254 16.36 -49.31 -15.40
N LYS A 255 15.94 -48.05 -15.60
CA LYS A 255 16.33 -47.23 -16.76
C LYS A 255 17.49 -46.31 -16.39
N THR A 256 18.53 -46.31 -17.20
CA THR A 256 19.63 -45.35 -17.11
C THR A 256 19.24 -44.05 -17.81
N LYS A 257 19.38 -42.91 -17.12
CA LYS A 257 19.23 -41.58 -17.72
C LYS A 257 20.60 -40.89 -17.73
N ILE A 258 21.06 -40.54 -18.92
CA ILE A 258 22.27 -39.75 -19.10
C ILE A 258 21.87 -38.28 -18.95
N ILE A 259 22.39 -37.63 -17.92
CA ILE A 259 22.27 -36.19 -17.72
C ILE A 259 23.45 -35.55 -18.41
N LYS A 260 23.16 -34.79 -19.47
CA LYS A 260 24.18 -34.04 -20.20
C LYS A 260 24.67 -32.87 -19.35
N LEU A 261 25.97 -32.84 -19.04
CA LEU A 261 26.61 -31.83 -18.18
C LEU A 261 27.65 -30.97 -18.92
N GLY A 262 27.61 -30.98 -20.26
CA GLY A 262 28.42 -30.10 -21.09
C GLY A 262 28.06 -28.61 -20.98
N VAL A 263 28.89 -27.77 -21.61
CA VAL A 263 28.84 -26.29 -21.54
C VAL A 263 27.44 -25.73 -21.84
N ASP A 264 26.79 -26.23 -22.90
CA ASP A 264 25.47 -25.78 -23.35
C ASP A 264 24.31 -26.18 -22.41
N ASN A 265 24.53 -27.16 -21.52
CA ASN A 265 23.50 -27.74 -20.66
C ASN A 265 23.48 -27.11 -19.25
N TYR A 266 23.60 -25.78 -19.16
CA TYR A 266 23.65 -25.05 -17.89
C TYR A 266 22.45 -25.33 -16.97
N ILE A 267 21.24 -25.53 -17.51
CA ILE A 267 20.04 -25.90 -16.75
C ILE A 267 20.24 -27.24 -16.03
N ASN A 268 20.72 -28.26 -16.76
CA ASN A 268 20.96 -29.59 -16.19
C ASN A 268 22.06 -29.55 -15.13
N ARG A 269 23.10 -28.73 -15.33
CA ARG A 269 24.18 -28.52 -14.36
C ARG A 269 23.67 -27.91 -13.06
N ILE A 270 22.81 -26.90 -13.15
CA ILE A 270 22.21 -26.26 -11.98
C ILE A 270 21.28 -27.23 -11.24
N ILE A 271 20.43 -27.98 -11.96
CA ILE A 271 19.56 -28.98 -11.33
C ILE A 271 20.38 -30.07 -10.63
N ALA A 272 21.45 -30.57 -11.27
CA ALA A 272 22.33 -31.56 -10.67
C ALA A 272 23.06 -31.03 -9.43
N TYR A 273 23.46 -29.75 -9.44
CA TYR A 273 24.04 -29.11 -8.26
C TYR A 273 23.06 -29.04 -7.10
N VAL A 274 21.81 -28.62 -7.35
CA VAL A 274 20.78 -28.53 -6.31
C VAL A 274 20.47 -29.92 -5.73
N ASP A 275 20.33 -30.94 -6.57
CA ASP A 275 20.10 -32.33 -6.17
C ASP A 275 21.24 -32.92 -5.33
N GLU A 276 22.49 -32.49 -5.58
CA GLU A 276 23.66 -32.95 -4.81
C GLU A 276 23.89 -32.18 -3.50
N GLN A 277 23.36 -30.97 -3.36
CA GLN A 277 23.67 -30.07 -2.24
C GLN A 277 22.47 -29.77 -1.32
N SER A 278 21.27 -30.15 -1.71
CA SER A 278 20.08 -30.02 -0.88
C SER A 278 19.73 -31.36 -0.25
N ASP A 279 19.48 -31.37 1.05
CA ASP A 279 18.83 -32.49 1.74
C ASP A 279 17.28 -32.36 1.74
N SER A 280 16.78 -31.23 1.25
CA SER A 280 15.36 -30.87 1.25
C SER A 280 14.70 -31.16 -0.09
N LYS A 281 14.02 -32.31 -0.18
CA LYS A 281 13.22 -32.70 -1.35
C LYS A 281 12.26 -31.60 -1.83
N ARG A 282 11.65 -30.86 -0.88
CA ARG A 282 10.72 -29.76 -1.23
C ARG A 282 11.44 -28.57 -1.87
N PHE A 283 12.66 -28.28 -1.45
CA PHE A 283 13.47 -27.21 -2.03
C PHE A 283 13.95 -27.61 -3.43
N GLU A 284 14.42 -28.85 -3.62
CA GLU A 284 14.74 -29.41 -4.94
C GLU A 284 13.56 -29.35 -5.91
N GLU A 285 12.35 -29.74 -5.46
CA GLU A 285 11.14 -29.69 -6.29
C GLU A 285 10.80 -28.26 -6.73
N ILE A 286 10.91 -27.28 -5.82
CA ILE A 286 10.60 -25.88 -6.10
C ILE A 286 11.65 -25.27 -7.04
N VAL A 287 12.93 -25.37 -6.71
CA VAL A 287 14.00 -24.79 -7.54
C VAL A 287 14.08 -25.52 -8.88
N GLY A 288 13.96 -26.85 -8.89
CA GLY A 288 13.98 -27.65 -10.11
C GLY A 288 12.82 -27.31 -11.05
N SER A 289 11.59 -27.16 -10.53
CA SER A 289 10.44 -26.78 -11.35
C SER A 289 10.55 -25.34 -11.89
N GLN A 290 10.98 -24.39 -11.07
CA GLN A 290 11.21 -23.01 -11.49
C GLN A 290 12.33 -22.92 -12.53
N MET A 291 13.43 -23.65 -12.34
CA MET A 291 14.58 -23.63 -13.23
C MET A 291 14.27 -24.27 -14.57
N LYS A 292 13.51 -25.37 -14.57
CA LYS A 292 13.01 -25.98 -15.81
C LYS A 292 12.12 -25.00 -16.57
N TYR A 293 11.16 -24.36 -15.89
CA TYR A 293 10.28 -23.37 -16.49
C TYR A 293 11.05 -22.18 -17.08
N LEU A 294 11.94 -21.58 -16.30
CA LEU A 294 12.71 -20.42 -16.74
C LEU A 294 13.65 -20.80 -17.89
N GLY A 295 14.34 -21.93 -17.77
CA GLY A 295 15.27 -22.43 -18.77
C GLY A 295 14.60 -22.72 -20.12
N GLU A 296 13.48 -23.47 -20.11
CA GLU A 296 12.71 -23.75 -21.33
C GLU A 296 12.21 -22.47 -21.99
N ARG A 297 11.76 -21.50 -21.19
CA ARG A 297 11.21 -20.23 -21.70
C ARG A 297 12.31 -19.29 -22.23
N LEU A 298 13.46 -19.19 -21.56
CA LEU A 298 14.62 -18.44 -22.04
C LEU A 298 15.19 -19.03 -23.33
N ASP A 299 15.29 -20.36 -23.42
CA ASP A 299 15.77 -21.03 -24.64
C ASP A 299 14.76 -20.90 -25.80
N ALA A 300 13.46 -20.89 -25.53
CA ALA A 300 12.43 -20.62 -26.54
C ALA A 300 12.55 -19.19 -27.11
N ILE A 301 12.72 -18.19 -26.24
CA ILE A 301 12.96 -16.79 -26.65
C ILE A 301 14.23 -16.69 -27.48
N PHE A 302 15.32 -17.33 -27.06
CA PHE A 302 16.58 -17.31 -27.78
C PHE A 302 16.47 -17.93 -29.18
N LYS A 303 15.82 -19.09 -29.30
CA LYS A 303 15.59 -19.74 -30.59
C LYS A 303 14.72 -18.91 -31.52
N ALA A 304 13.77 -18.15 -30.98
CA ALA A 304 12.96 -17.23 -31.76
C ALA A 304 13.79 -16.01 -32.22
N ALA A 305 14.68 -15.50 -31.37
CA ALA A 305 15.52 -14.33 -31.67
C ALA A 305 16.53 -14.62 -32.78
N GLN A 306 17.16 -15.80 -32.73
CA GLN A 306 18.07 -16.26 -33.78
C GLN A 306 17.39 -16.44 -35.15
N LYS A 307 16.07 -16.61 -35.19
CA LYS A 307 15.29 -16.73 -36.43
C LYS A 307 14.83 -15.38 -36.99
N GLY A 308 15.17 -14.26 -36.36
CA GLY A 308 14.86 -12.91 -36.84
C GLY A 308 13.40 -12.48 -36.68
N SER A 309 12.64 -13.09 -35.75
CA SER A 309 11.29 -12.60 -35.43
C SER A 309 11.40 -11.34 -34.57
N HIS A 310 11.00 -10.18 -35.13
CA HIS A 310 11.21 -8.86 -34.54
C HIS A 310 10.31 -8.48 -33.34
N ASP A 311 9.49 -9.39 -32.79
CA ASP A 311 8.60 -9.11 -31.65
C ASP A 311 8.44 -10.33 -30.72
N ILE A 312 9.55 -10.78 -30.12
CA ILE A 312 9.50 -11.95 -29.21
C ILE A 312 9.05 -11.55 -27.81
N ILE A 313 9.41 -10.35 -27.37
CA ILE A 313 8.96 -9.78 -26.10
C ILE A 313 8.05 -8.60 -26.42
N THR A 314 6.75 -8.82 -26.24
CA THR A 314 5.72 -7.86 -26.63
C THR A 314 5.47 -6.80 -25.55
N SER A 315 6.00 -7.00 -24.33
CA SER A 315 5.80 -6.04 -23.22
C SER A 315 7.00 -5.94 -22.28
N ARG A 316 7.27 -4.74 -21.79
CA ARG A 316 8.23 -4.49 -20.70
C ARG A 316 7.94 -5.33 -19.46
N GLN A 317 6.66 -5.51 -19.13
CA GLN A 317 6.21 -6.30 -17.96
C GLN A 317 6.63 -7.77 -18.08
N GLU A 318 6.67 -8.32 -19.30
CA GLU A 318 7.18 -9.65 -19.54
C GLU A 318 8.70 -9.73 -19.33
N ALA A 319 9.46 -8.74 -19.84
CA ALA A 319 10.90 -8.63 -19.60
C ALA A 319 11.25 -8.50 -18.11
N ASP A 320 10.53 -7.63 -17.38
CA ASP A 320 10.70 -7.42 -15.94
C ASP A 320 10.54 -8.74 -15.17
N ARG A 321 9.53 -9.56 -15.53
CA ARG A 321 9.31 -10.86 -14.88
C ARG A 321 10.48 -11.82 -15.06
N TYR A 322 11.05 -11.91 -16.27
CA TYR A 322 12.21 -12.78 -16.51
C TYR A 322 13.43 -12.34 -15.71
N VAL A 323 13.68 -11.03 -15.66
CA VAL A 323 14.78 -10.47 -14.88
C VAL A 323 14.59 -10.75 -13.40
N ILE A 324 13.39 -10.53 -12.86
CA ILE A 324 13.05 -10.83 -11.46
C ILE A 324 13.23 -12.32 -11.17
N TYR A 325 12.72 -13.23 -12.00
CA TYR A 325 12.89 -14.67 -11.77
C TYR A 325 14.35 -15.11 -11.84
N THR A 326 15.10 -14.58 -12.80
CA THR A 326 16.55 -14.85 -12.89
C THR A 326 17.27 -14.39 -11.64
N TYR A 327 16.94 -13.19 -11.16
CA TYR A 327 17.51 -12.61 -9.95
C TYR A 327 17.22 -13.46 -8.70
N LEU A 328 15.98 -13.91 -8.53
CA LEU A 328 15.58 -14.76 -7.40
C LEU A 328 16.27 -16.13 -7.45
N ILE A 329 16.29 -16.79 -8.62
CA ILE A 329 16.93 -18.10 -8.77
C ILE A 329 18.44 -18.01 -8.51
N VAL A 330 19.11 -16.99 -9.04
CA VAL A 330 20.54 -16.76 -8.74
C VAL A 330 20.72 -16.56 -7.24
N GLY A 331 19.85 -15.78 -6.59
CA GLY A 331 19.86 -15.63 -5.13
C GLY A 331 19.74 -16.94 -4.37
N ASP A 332 18.80 -17.81 -4.75
CA ASP A 332 18.59 -19.11 -4.12
C ASP A 332 19.81 -20.03 -4.30
N LEU A 333 20.38 -20.07 -5.51
CA LEU A 333 21.58 -20.87 -5.80
C LEU A 333 22.79 -20.41 -4.99
N LEU A 334 23.03 -19.10 -4.91
CA LEU A 334 24.14 -18.55 -4.13
C LEU A 334 23.94 -18.76 -2.62
N SER A 335 22.69 -18.79 -2.15
CA SER A 335 22.37 -19.12 -0.75
C SER A 335 22.78 -20.55 -0.39
N LEU A 336 22.56 -21.51 -1.29
CA LEU A 336 22.98 -22.91 -1.10
C LEU A 336 24.51 -23.04 -1.00
N VAL A 337 25.24 -22.33 -1.87
CA VAL A 337 26.71 -22.31 -1.85
C VAL A 337 27.24 -21.85 -0.49
N GLU A 338 26.59 -20.85 0.12
CA GLU A 338 27.00 -20.31 1.42
C GLU A 338 26.67 -21.24 2.59
N LEU A 339 25.48 -21.85 2.59
CA LEU A 339 25.12 -22.86 3.59
C LEU A 339 26.16 -23.99 3.61
N GLN A 340 26.58 -24.44 2.43
CA GLN A 340 27.61 -25.45 2.29
C GLN A 340 28.99 -24.98 2.80
N LYS A 341 29.42 -23.74 2.47
CA LYS A 341 30.67 -23.18 3.02
C LYS A 341 30.65 -23.18 4.55
N THR A 342 29.54 -22.77 5.15
CA THR A 342 29.38 -22.69 6.60
C THR A 342 29.45 -24.09 7.26
N LEU A 343 28.78 -25.08 6.67
CA LEU A 343 28.85 -26.48 7.10
C LEU A 343 30.28 -27.04 6.98
N SER A 344 30.98 -26.74 5.88
CA SER A 344 32.35 -27.23 5.65
C SER A 344 33.41 -26.62 6.58
N ILE A 345 33.15 -25.42 7.12
CA ILE A 345 34.00 -24.76 8.12
C ILE A 345 33.74 -25.37 9.50
N SER A 346 32.47 -25.60 9.86
CA SER A 346 32.09 -26.28 11.11
C SER A 346 32.72 -27.67 11.23
N ASP A 347 32.76 -28.46 10.15
CA ASP A 347 33.37 -29.80 10.18
C ASP A 347 34.92 -29.77 10.28
N LYS A 348 35.56 -28.65 9.93
CA LYS A 348 37.01 -28.47 10.06
C LYS A 348 37.43 -27.97 11.45
N ASP A 349 36.57 -27.23 12.13
CA ASP A 349 36.84 -26.75 13.51
C ASP A 349 36.60 -27.82 14.58
N PHE A 350 36.02 -28.97 14.21
CA PHE A 350 35.82 -30.15 15.08
C PHE A 350 36.81 -31.31 14.82
N ARG A 351 37.82 -31.11 13.97
CA ARG A 351 38.97 -32.04 13.80
C ARG A 351 40.25 -31.38 14.30
#